data_AF-A0A1I5IFH1-F1
#
_entry.id   AF-A0A1I5IFH1-F1
#
_cell.length_a   1.000
_cell.length_b   1.000
_cell.length_c   1.000
_cell.angle_alpha   90.00
_cell.angle_beta   90.00
_cell.angle_gamma   90.00
#
_symmetry.space_group_name_H-M   'P 1'
#
loop_
_entity.id
_entity.type
_entity.pdbx_description
1 polymer ?
#
loop_
_entity_poly.entity_id
_entity_poly.type
_entity_poly.pdbx_seq_one_letter_code
_entity_poly.pdbx_strand_id
1 'polypeptide(L)' 'MSVYEWARQEIRRSHDAAMEIGFDPGLSLRALLSAIVQQSKTVRSAEDLADELSFLAENLDDEQDYGFMRP' A
#
# COMPACT_ATOMS: atom_id res chain seq x y z
N MET A 1 -13.30 11.40 -5.57
CA MET A 1 -12.46 10.38 -4.92
C MET A 1 -11.30 10.09 -5.84
N SER A 2 -10.08 10.45 -5.44
CA SER A 2 -8.86 10.08 -6.16
C SER A 2 -8.60 8.58 -6.03
N VAL A 3 -7.77 8.02 -6.92
CA VAL A 3 -7.35 6.62 -6.83
C VAL A 3 -6.67 6.31 -5.49
N TYR A 4 -5.95 7.30 -4.92
CA TYR A 4 -5.28 7.18 -3.63
C TYR A 4 -6.27 7.16 -2.46
N GLU A 5 -7.29 8.03 -2.48
CA GLU A 5 -8.36 8.03 -1.47
C GLU A 5 -9.14 6.70 -1.47
N TRP A 6 -9.46 6.17 -2.66
CA TRP A 6 -10.08 4.86 -2.81
C TRP A 6 -9.20 3.75 -2.22
N ALA A 7 -7.91 3.72 -2.58
CA ALA A 7 -6.98 2.71 -2.10
C ALA A 7 -6.82 2.74 -0.56
N ARG A 8 -6.70 3.94 0.04
CA ARG A 8 -6.66 4.09 1.51
C ARG A 8 -7.92 3.51 2.17
N GLN A 9 -9.10 3.70 1.56
CA GLN A 9 -10.35 3.15 2.08
C GLN A 9 -10.44 1.63 1.97
N GLU A 10 -9.96 1.02 0.88
CA GLU A 10 -9.89 -0.44 0.73
C GLU A 10 -8.93 -1.07 1.74
N ILE A 11 -7.76 -0.46 1.97
CA ILE A 11 -6.78 -0.93 2.95
C ILE A 11 -7.35 -0.86 4.35
N ARG A 12 -7.99 0.26 4.73
CA ARG A 12 -8.61 0.41 6.04
C ARG A 12 -9.67 -0.67 6.29
N ARG A 13 -10.58 -0.87 5.33
CA ARG A 13 -11.60 -1.93 5.42
C ARG A 13 -11.01 -3.32 5.58
N SER A 14 -9.97 -3.63 4.81
CA SER A 14 -9.30 -4.94 4.86
C SER A 14 -8.59 -5.15 6.20
N HIS A 15 -7.95 -4.10 6.72
CA HIS A 15 -7.27 -4.12 8.02
C HIS A 15 -8.28 -4.28 9.17
N ASP A 16 -9.38 -3.52 9.15
CA ASP A 16 -10.43 -3.62 10.16
C ASP A 16 -11.04 -5.03 10.19
N ALA A 17 -11.33 -5.61 9.02
CA ALA A 17 -11.81 -6.99 8.91
C ALA A 17 -10.79 -8.02 9.45
N ALA A 18 -9.48 -7.80 9.21
CA ALA A 18 -8.44 -8.67 9.76
C ALA A 18 -8.36 -8.61 11.29
N MET A 19 -8.55 -7.42 11.88
CA MET A 19 -8.60 -7.25 13.33
C MET A 19 -9.85 -7.88 13.95
N GLU A 20 -11.00 -7.81 13.28
CA GLU A 20 -12.23 -8.50 13.73
C GLU A 20 -12.06 -10.03 13.79
N ILE A 21 -11.25 -10.60 12.88
CA ILE A 21 -10.88 -12.03 12.87
C ILE A 21 -9.86 -12.34 13.99
N GLY A 22 -9.19 -11.34 14.54
CA GLY A 22 -8.18 -11.48 15.59
C GLY A 22 -6.75 -11.65 15.08
N PHE A 23 -6.46 -11.26 13.83
CA PHE A 23 -5.09 -11.20 13.34
C PHE A 23 -4.32 -10.04 13.98
N ASP A 24 -3.00 -10.23 14.15
CA ASP A 24 -2.11 -9.16 14.60
C ASP A 24 -2.10 -8.00 13.59
N PRO A 25 -2.23 -6.73 14.04
CA PRO A 25 -2.27 -5.57 13.15
C PRO A 25 -1.05 -5.48 12.22
N GLY A 26 0.16 -5.63 12.77
CA GLY A 26 1.40 -5.55 12.00
C GLY A 26 1.54 -6.70 10.99
N LEU A 27 1.11 -7.90 11.37
CA LEU A 27 1.10 -9.06 10.49
C LEU A 27 0.10 -8.88 9.34
N SER A 28 -1.10 -8.37 9.60
CA SER A 28 -2.12 -8.17 8.58
C SER A 28 -1.70 -7.13 7.54
N LEU A 29 -1.12 -6.01 7.96
CA LEU A 29 -0.56 -5.00 7.06
C LEU A 29 0.57 -5.57 6.18
N ARG A 30 1.45 -6.39 6.77
CA ARG A 30 2.53 -7.06 6.02
C ARG A 30 1.98 -8.04 4.98
N ALA A 31 0.93 -8.78 5.31
CA ALA A 31 0.27 -9.69 4.39
C ALA A 31 -0.40 -8.94 3.22
N LEU A 32 -1.09 -7.84 3.50
CA LEU A 32 -1.69 -6.98 2.48
C LEU A 32 -0.63 -6.40 1.52
N LEU A 33 0.47 -5.87 2.06
CA LEU A 33 1.59 -5.38 1.25
C LEU A 33 2.18 -6.48 0.35
N SER A 34 2.33 -7.70 0.89
CA SER A 34 2.84 -8.84 0.12
C SER A 34 1.93 -9.21 -1.05
N ALA A 35 0.61 -9.19 -0.84
CA ALA A 35 -0.37 -9.45 -1.89
C ALA A 35 -0.33 -8.37 -2.98
N ILE A 36 -0.19 -7.09 -2.60
CA ILE A 36 -0.05 -5.98 -3.55
C ILE A 36 1.22 -6.15 -4.39
N VAL A 37 2.37 -6.40 -3.76
CA VAL A 37 3.65 -6.62 -4.46
C VAL A 37 3.56 -7.79 -5.44
N GLN A 38 2.91 -8.89 -5.04
CA GLN A 38 2.70 -10.04 -5.90
C GLN A 38 1.83 -9.72 -7.12
N GLN A 39 0.82 -8.84 -6.98
CA GLN A 39 -0.03 -8.40 -8.08
C GLN A 39 0.70 -7.38 -8.98
N SER A 40 1.45 -6.45 -8.40
CA SER A 40 2.17 -5.39 -9.14
C SER A 40 3.18 -5.94 -10.15
N LYS A 41 3.76 -7.12 -9.91
CA LYS A 41 4.68 -7.76 -10.85
C LYS A 41 4.08 -8.04 -12.24
N THR A 42 2.74 -8.01 -12.39
CA THR A 42 2.08 -8.21 -13.69
C THR A 42 2.05 -6.94 -14.53
N VAL A 43 2.28 -5.77 -13.92
CA VAL A 43 2.18 -4.45 -14.56
C VAL A 43 3.45 -3.62 -14.43
N ARG A 44 4.43 -4.08 -13.65
CA ARG A 44 5.68 -3.37 -13.36
C ARG A 44 6.84 -4.35 -13.16
N SER A 45 8.06 -3.92 -13.49
CA SER A 45 9.27 -4.70 -13.22
C SER A 45 9.56 -4.78 -11.71
N ALA A 46 10.40 -5.74 -11.31
CA ALA A 46 10.79 -5.86 -9.91
C ALA A 46 11.64 -4.67 -9.42
N GLU A 47 12.48 -4.11 -10.30
CA GLU A 47 13.35 -2.96 -10.01
C GLU A 47 12.51 -1.69 -9.80
N ASP A 48 11.62 -1.36 -10.74
CA ASP A 48 10.75 -0.17 -10.62
C ASP A 48 9.82 -0.25 -9.40
N LEU A 49 9.41 -1.47 -9.00
CA LEU A 49 8.58 -1.67 -7.81
C LEU A 49 9.41 -1.50 -6.53
N ALA A 50 10.65 -1.96 -6.51
CA ALA A 50 11.55 -1.75 -5.37
C ALA A 50 11.87 -0.26 -5.17
N ASP A 51 12.13 0.46 -6.26
CA ASP A 51 12.37 1.91 -6.23
C ASP A 51 11.14 2.68 -5.74
N GLU A 52 9.95 2.32 -6.21
CA GLU A 52 8.70 2.93 -5.76
C GLU A 52 8.42 2.69 -4.28
N LEU A 53 8.61 1.45 -3.80
CA LEU A 53 8.45 1.14 -2.38
C LEU A 53 9.46 1.87 -1.50
N SER A 54 10.70 2.02 -1.97
CA SER A 54 11.74 2.77 -1.28
C SER A 54 11.39 4.24 -1.20
N PHE A 55 10.95 4.84 -2.32
CA PHE A 55 10.45 6.20 -2.36
C PHE A 55 9.27 6.41 -1.41
N LEU A 56 8.27 5.51 -1.40
CA LEU A 56 7.13 5.59 -0.49
C LEU A 56 7.57 5.53 0.98
N ALA A 57 8.49 4.63 1.32
CA ALA A 57 9.00 4.47 2.69
C ALA A 57 9.77 5.71 3.16
N GLU A 58 10.58 6.32 2.28
CA GLU A 58 11.34 7.53 2.57
C GLU A 58 10.47 8.78 2.73
N ASN A 59 9.27 8.78 2.14
CA ASN A 59 8.37 9.93 2.11
C ASN A 59 7.12 9.74 3.00
N LEU A 60 7.14 8.77 3.94
CA LEU A 60 6.08 8.53 4.93
C LEU A 60 5.79 9.79 5.76
N ASP A 61 4.88 10.61 5.24
CA ASP A 61 4.35 11.80 5.89
C ASP A 61 2.85 11.62 6.10
N ASP A 62 2.38 11.79 7.34
CA ASP A 62 0.99 11.61 7.74
C ASP A 62 0.06 12.63 7.07
N GLU A 63 0.61 13.73 6.53
CA GLU A 63 -0.12 14.83 5.92
C GLU A 63 -0.06 14.86 4.37
N GLN A 64 0.77 14.05 3.72
CA GLN A 64 0.89 14.11 2.25
C GLN A 64 -0.08 13.19 1.51
N ASP A 65 -0.87 13.83 0.64
CA ASP A 65 -1.55 13.14 -0.42
C ASP A 65 -0.53 12.79 -1.50
N TYR A 66 -0.14 11.52 -1.57
CA TYR A 66 0.79 10.97 -2.56
C TYR A 66 0.18 11.02 -3.96
N GLY A 67 -0.09 12.21 -4.48
CA GLY A 67 -0.26 12.40 -5.91
C GLY A 67 1.12 12.24 -6.55
N PHE A 68 1.47 11.03 -6.99
CA PHE A 68 2.58 10.84 -7.92
C PHE A 68 2.29 11.66 -9.20
N MET A 69 2.76 12.90 -9.22
CA MET A 69 3.06 13.63 -10.45
C MET A 69 4.55 13.42 -10.67
N ARG A 70 4.93 12.49 -11.55
CA ARG A 70 6.24 12.58 -12.21
C ARG A 70 6.05 13.30 -13.56
N PRO A 71 6.98 14.17 -13.97
CA PRO A 71 6.93 14.92 -15.24
C PRO A 71 7.04 14.02 -16.47
#